data_AF-A0A4Q2CXX5-F1
#
_entry.id   AF-A0A4Q2CXX5-F1
#
_cell.length_a   1.000
_cell.length_b   1.000
_cell.length_c   1.000
_cell.angle_alpha   90.00
_cell.angle_beta   90.00
_cell.angle_gamma   90.00
#
_symmetry.space_group_name_H-M   'P 1'
#
loop_
_entity.id
_entity.type
_entity.pdbx_description
1 polymer ?
#
loop_
_entity_poly.entity_id
_entity_poly.type
_entity_poly.pdbx_seq_one_letter_code
_entity_poly.pdbx_strand_id
1 'polypeptide(L)'
;MSHIFHATSEEALQSDVQQWKESGKGWMAHNGIDAGCKLRPSLEDVQTMGPAFEKRWKDFFESLPDKPVVFAGTFAGLLRSIVPRPTLPDATEKYFGVQYGLTYPASTGSVHITKALDPYAPLNFRHGYLEEEADVAEFRWVYKHLREIARRMPLYRGELPEWHPTFPVGSDAASKAVNTPVGIDAPKLVYTAEDDAAIDEFHRNRGVVSFSFTMGVANYKLVLWA
;
A
#
# COMPACT_ATOMS: atom_id res chain seq x y z
N MET A 1 -14.05 14.09 -4.96
CA MET A 1 -14.30 12.69 -4.56
C MET A 1 -14.19 12.45 -3.06
N SER A 2 -13.33 13.16 -2.32
CA SER A 2 -13.27 13.05 -0.84
C SER A 2 -14.66 13.09 -0.19
N HIS A 3 -15.55 14.01 -0.61
CA HIS A 3 -16.90 14.16 -0.07
C HIS A 3 -17.83 12.94 -0.28
N ILE A 4 -17.52 12.05 -1.24
CA ILE A 4 -18.32 10.84 -1.50
C ILE A 4 -17.92 9.71 -0.58
N PHE A 5 -16.61 9.52 -0.39
CA PHE A 5 -16.10 8.56 0.58
C PHE A 5 -16.41 8.97 2.02
N HIS A 6 -16.59 10.28 2.23
CA HIS A 6 -16.62 10.91 3.54
C HIS A 6 -17.84 11.80 3.77
N ALA A 7 -18.96 11.45 3.16
CA ALA A 7 -20.19 12.23 3.25
C ALA A 7 -20.60 12.48 4.70
N THR A 8 -20.94 13.73 5.01
CA THR A 8 -21.40 14.14 6.35
C THR A 8 -22.86 13.77 6.59
N SER A 9 -23.64 13.57 5.53
CA SER A 9 -25.02 13.09 5.58
C SER A 9 -25.45 12.50 4.23
N GLU A 10 -26.60 11.83 4.19
CA GLU A 10 -27.16 11.30 2.94
C GLU A 10 -27.60 12.43 1.99
N GLU A 11 -28.09 13.55 2.53
CA GLU A 11 -28.48 14.73 1.77
C GLU A 11 -27.31 15.31 0.98
N ALA A 12 -26.09 15.25 1.53
CA ALA A 12 -24.88 15.73 0.88
C ALA A 12 -24.51 14.93 -0.39
N LEU A 13 -25.08 13.73 -0.56
CA LEU A 13 -24.85 12.86 -1.73
C LEU A 13 -25.98 12.92 -2.75
N GLN A 14 -27.11 13.57 -2.45
CA GLN A 14 -28.32 13.48 -3.28
C GLN A 14 -28.09 13.95 -4.72
N SER A 15 -27.32 15.02 -4.91
CA SER A 15 -26.98 15.52 -6.26
C SER A 15 -26.13 14.53 -7.05
N ASP A 16 -25.11 13.92 -6.42
CA ASP A 16 -24.24 12.93 -7.05
C ASP A 16 -25.01 11.64 -7.37
N VAL A 17 -25.90 11.21 -6.47
CA VAL A 17 -26.79 10.05 -6.68
C VAL A 17 -27.76 10.31 -7.82
N GLN A 18 -28.37 11.50 -7.88
CA GLN A 18 -29.30 11.85 -8.95
C GLN A 18 -28.60 11.90 -10.31
N GLN A 19 -27.43 12.55 -10.39
CA GLN A 19 -26.62 12.59 -11.62
C GLN A 19 -26.30 11.17 -12.13
N TRP A 20 -25.93 10.28 -11.21
CA TRP A 20 -25.64 8.89 -11.53
C TRP A 20 -26.88 8.12 -12.02
N LYS A 21 -28.03 8.29 -11.37
CA LYS A 21 -29.30 7.66 -11.79
C LYS A 21 -29.74 8.11 -13.17
N GLU A 22 -29.58 9.39 -13.50
CA GLU A 22 -30.04 9.96 -14.77
C GLU A 22 -29.13 9.61 -15.96
N SER A 23 -27.81 9.57 -15.73
CA SER A 23 -26.84 9.54 -16.83
C SER A 23 -25.86 8.37 -16.78
N GLY A 24 -25.80 7.63 -15.66
CA GLY A 24 -24.74 6.66 -15.38
C GLY A 24 -23.35 7.29 -15.21
N LYS A 25 -23.25 8.63 -15.18
CA LYS A 25 -22.00 9.40 -15.04
C LYS A 25 -21.92 10.06 -13.68
N GLY A 26 -20.83 10.80 -13.46
CA GLY A 26 -20.57 11.50 -12.21
C GLY A 26 -19.73 10.67 -11.26
N TRP A 27 -19.46 11.24 -10.09
CA TRP A 27 -18.49 10.69 -9.18
C TRP A 27 -18.90 9.35 -8.54
N MET A 28 -20.20 9.07 -8.42
CA MET A 28 -20.72 7.78 -7.95
C MET A 28 -20.43 6.62 -8.91
N ALA A 29 -20.10 6.91 -10.17
CA ALA A 29 -19.65 5.91 -11.15
C ALA A 29 -18.14 5.59 -11.03
N HIS A 30 -17.45 6.10 -10.01
CA HIS A 30 -16.00 5.98 -9.89
C HIS A 30 -15.56 5.40 -8.53
N ASN A 31 -14.49 4.59 -8.53
CA ASN A 31 -13.94 3.97 -7.32
C ASN A 31 -12.81 4.80 -6.66
N GLY A 32 -12.41 5.89 -7.29
CA GLY A 32 -11.34 6.80 -6.84
C GLY A 32 -9.92 6.38 -7.18
N ILE A 33 -9.72 5.28 -7.92
CA ILE A 33 -8.41 4.82 -8.37
C ILE A 33 -8.32 5.04 -9.88
N ASP A 34 -7.88 6.23 -10.27
CA ASP A 34 -7.81 6.66 -11.68
C ASP A 34 -6.51 6.26 -12.39
N ALA A 35 -5.46 5.96 -11.63
CA ALA A 35 -4.14 5.64 -12.16
C ALA A 35 -3.43 4.61 -11.29
N GLY A 36 -2.62 3.77 -11.93
CA GLY A 36 -1.78 2.80 -11.26
C GLY A 36 -0.69 2.27 -12.16
N CYS A 37 0.23 1.54 -11.56
CA CYS A 37 1.37 0.95 -12.23
C CYS A 37 1.68 -0.44 -11.67
N LYS A 38 2.38 -1.21 -12.49
CA LYS A 38 3.05 -2.44 -12.11
C LYS A 38 4.53 -2.14 -12.13
N LEU A 39 5.20 -2.31 -10.99
CA LEU A 39 6.59 -1.91 -10.80
C LEU A 39 7.49 -3.14 -10.68
N ARG A 40 8.69 -2.98 -11.21
CA ARG A 40 9.78 -3.95 -11.10
C ARG A 40 11.06 -3.16 -10.83
N PRO A 41 11.85 -3.52 -9.79
CA PRO A 41 13.09 -2.83 -9.47
C PRO A 41 14.11 -2.99 -10.60
N SER A 42 14.93 -1.97 -10.79
CA SER A 42 16.15 -2.07 -11.60
C SER A 42 17.19 -2.95 -10.88
N LEU A 43 18.25 -3.36 -11.57
CA LEU A 43 19.34 -4.11 -10.92
C LEU A 43 20.03 -3.28 -9.81
N GLU A 44 20.12 -1.97 -9.98
CA GLU A 44 20.64 -1.05 -8.95
C GLU A 44 19.72 -1.04 -7.72
N ASP A 45 18.40 -0.98 -7.93
CA ASP A 45 17.44 -1.09 -6.83
C ASP A 45 17.62 -2.41 -6.08
N VAL A 46 17.70 -3.56 -6.80
CA VAL A 46 17.87 -4.90 -6.20
C VAL A 46 19.09 -4.95 -5.28
N GLN A 47 20.22 -4.35 -5.69
CA GLN A 47 21.45 -4.31 -4.88
C GLN A 47 21.28 -3.53 -3.57
N THR A 48 20.41 -2.54 -3.54
CA THR A 48 20.13 -1.71 -2.34
C THR A 48 19.02 -2.28 -1.45
N MET A 49 18.26 -3.27 -1.93
CA MET A 49 17.17 -3.90 -1.17
C MET A 49 17.66 -4.93 -0.14
N GLY A 50 18.94 -5.33 -0.22
CA GLY A 50 19.60 -6.20 0.75
C GLY A 50 19.51 -7.69 0.40
N PRO A 51 20.26 -8.53 1.13
CA PRO A 51 20.54 -9.92 0.74
C PRO A 51 19.30 -10.82 0.72
N ALA A 52 18.31 -10.58 1.58
CA ALA A 52 17.08 -11.37 1.62
C ALA A 52 16.28 -11.22 0.32
N PHE A 53 16.10 -9.99 -0.16
CA PHE A 53 15.42 -9.75 -1.42
C PHE A 53 16.30 -10.12 -2.62
N GLU A 54 17.62 -9.92 -2.57
CA GLU A 54 18.51 -10.36 -3.66
C GLU A 54 18.39 -11.87 -3.90
N LYS A 55 18.30 -12.67 -2.83
CA LYS A 55 18.02 -14.11 -2.94
C LYS A 55 16.65 -14.37 -3.57
N ARG A 56 15.60 -13.70 -3.09
CA ARG A 56 14.23 -13.82 -3.65
C ARG A 56 14.18 -13.44 -5.13
N TRP A 57 14.93 -12.41 -5.52
CA TRP A 57 15.05 -11.97 -6.91
C TRP A 57 15.63 -13.08 -7.78
N LYS A 58 16.80 -13.62 -7.43
CA LYS A 58 17.46 -14.70 -8.18
C LYS A 58 16.59 -15.97 -8.26
N ASP A 59 15.97 -16.34 -7.14
CA ASP A 59 15.21 -17.60 -7.06
C ASP A 59 13.87 -17.55 -7.81
N PHE A 60 13.25 -16.36 -7.93
CA PHE A 60 11.88 -16.24 -8.45
C PHE A 60 11.72 -15.21 -9.56
N PHE A 61 12.20 -13.98 -9.38
CA PHE A 61 11.87 -12.90 -10.29
C PHE A 61 12.78 -12.86 -11.52
N GLU A 62 14.09 -13.07 -11.39
CA GLU A 62 15.10 -12.79 -12.41
C GLU A 62 14.78 -13.45 -13.77
N SER A 63 14.38 -14.71 -13.76
CA SER A 63 14.02 -15.47 -14.96
C SER A 63 12.60 -15.22 -15.49
N LEU A 64 11.80 -14.41 -14.79
CA LEU A 64 10.38 -14.14 -15.06
C LEU A 64 10.15 -12.64 -15.30
N PRO A 65 10.55 -12.10 -16.47
CA PRO A 65 10.54 -10.66 -16.76
C PRO A 65 9.13 -10.06 -16.86
N ASP A 66 8.10 -10.88 -17.10
CA ASP A 66 6.70 -10.49 -17.17
C ASP A 66 6.04 -10.31 -15.78
N LYS A 67 6.69 -10.80 -14.71
CA LYS A 67 6.17 -10.69 -13.35
C LYS A 67 6.53 -9.34 -12.72
N PRO A 68 5.55 -8.50 -12.37
CA PRO A 68 5.82 -7.34 -11.51
C PRO A 68 6.16 -7.77 -10.09
N VAL A 69 6.91 -6.96 -9.35
CA VAL A 69 7.20 -7.16 -7.91
C VAL A 69 6.13 -6.47 -7.06
N VAL A 70 5.69 -5.28 -7.48
CA VAL A 70 4.67 -4.50 -6.78
C VAL A 70 3.62 -3.99 -7.76
N PHE A 71 2.37 -3.89 -7.32
CA PHE A 71 1.38 -3.02 -7.97
C PHE A 71 1.14 -1.81 -7.08
N ALA A 72 0.90 -0.66 -7.69
CA ALA A 72 0.60 0.56 -6.98
C ALA A 72 -0.47 1.38 -7.71
N GLY A 73 -1.18 2.23 -6.97
CA GLY A 73 -2.23 3.08 -7.49
C GLY A 73 -2.43 4.33 -6.66
N THR A 74 -2.86 5.41 -7.31
CA THR A 74 -3.24 6.64 -6.63
C THR A 74 -4.74 6.60 -6.33
N PHE A 75 -5.12 7.03 -5.13
CA PHE A 75 -6.50 7.15 -4.70
C PHE A 75 -6.87 8.60 -4.45
N ALA A 76 -7.94 9.07 -5.09
CA ALA A 76 -8.43 10.45 -5.02
C ALA A 76 -9.21 10.74 -3.71
N GLY A 77 -8.60 10.41 -2.57
CA GLY A 77 -9.12 10.63 -1.23
C GLY A 77 -8.21 10.05 -0.15
N LEU A 78 -8.75 9.95 1.06
CA LEU A 78 -8.11 9.26 2.19
C LEU A 78 -8.89 7.98 2.51
N LEU A 79 -8.26 6.80 2.47
CA LEU A 79 -8.90 5.55 2.89
C LEU A 79 -8.96 5.47 4.42
N ARG A 80 -10.16 5.73 4.96
CA ARG A 80 -10.42 5.90 6.39
C ARG A 80 -10.40 4.63 7.25
N SER A 81 -10.21 3.43 6.69
CA SER A 81 -10.33 2.17 7.45
C SER A 81 -9.09 1.80 8.27
N ILE A 82 -8.01 2.59 8.22
CA ILE A 82 -6.70 2.23 8.83
C ILE A 82 -6.44 2.98 10.15
N VAL A 83 -7.20 4.03 10.50
CA VAL A 83 -7.01 4.79 11.76
C VAL A 83 -8.36 5.16 12.39
N PRO A 84 -8.52 5.09 13.74
CA PRO A 84 -9.74 5.52 14.42
C PRO A 84 -10.11 6.99 14.15
N ARG A 85 -11.40 7.28 14.26
CA ARG A 85 -12.07 8.53 13.85
C ARG A 85 -11.64 9.86 14.51
N PRO A 86 -10.99 9.98 15.70
CA PRO A 86 -10.96 11.27 16.39
C PRO A 86 -9.84 12.25 15.99
N THR A 87 -8.94 11.92 15.06
CA THR A 87 -7.77 12.76 14.70
C THR A 87 -7.81 13.33 13.27
N LEU A 88 -8.96 13.32 12.61
CA LEU A 88 -9.03 13.81 11.23
C LEU A 88 -8.95 15.34 11.19
N PRO A 89 -8.06 15.93 10.36
CA PRO A 89 -8.14 17.34 10.05
C PRO A 89 -9.45 17.66 9.33
N ASP A 90 -9.80 18.95 9.34
CA ASP A 90 -11.08 19.51 8.87
C ASP A 90 -11.57 18.90 7.54
N ALA A 91 -12.89 18.69 7.41
CA ALA A 91 -13.55 18.16 6.21
C ALA A 91 -13.33 19.03 4.95
N THR A 92 -12.71 20.21 5.11
CA THR A 92 -12.28 21.10 4.03
C THR A 92 -10.97 20.68 3.37
N GLU A 93 -10.14 19.86 4.04
CA GLU A 93 -8.86 19.40 3.50
C GLU A 93 -9.03 18.29 2.46
N LYS A 94 -8.17 18.30 1.43
CA LYS A 94 -8.18 17.34 0.33
C LYS A 94 -6.90 16.51 0.37
N TYR A 95 -7.08 15.20 0.33
CA TYR A 95 -5.98 14.24 0.31
C TYR A 95 -6.02 13.39 -0.94
N PHE A 96 -4.86 12.86 -1.30
CA PHE A 96 -4.75 11.69 -2.13
C PHE A 96 -3.88 10.66 -1.41
N GLY A 97 -4.20 9.38 -1.58
CA GLY A 97 -3.41 8.27 -1.07
C GLY A 97 -2.62 7.63 -2.19
N VAL A 98 -1.50 7.02 -1.84
CA VAL A 98 -0.80 6.08 -2.72
C VAL A 98 -0.88 4.70 -2.09
N GLN A 99 -1.58 3.79 -2.75
CA GLN A 99 -1.76 2.41 -2.32
C GLN A 99 -0.80 1.51 -3.08
N TYR A 100 -0.26 0.51 -2.42
CA TYR A 100 0.66 -0.45 -3.03
C TYR A 100 0.60 -1.80 -2.31
N GLY A 101 0.88 -2.87 -3.05
CA GLY A 101 0.90 -4.23 -2.52
C GLY A 101 1.86 -5.13 -3.27
N LEU A 102 2.45 -6.09 -2.56
CA LEU A 102 3.32 -7.10 -3.15
C LEU A 102 2.49 -8.05 -4.01
N THR A 103 3.00 -8.37 -5.19
CA THR A 103 2.30 -9.23 -6.16
C THR A 103 2.56 -10.72 -5.90
N TYR A 104 3.74 -11.05 -5.39
CA TYR A 104 4.18 -12.42 -5.10
C TYR A 104 4.96 -12.50 -3.77
N PRO A 105 4.30 -12.17 -2.63
CA PRO A 105 4.94 -12.24 -1.32
C PRO A 105 5.53 -13.63 -1.06
N ALA A 106 6.68 -13.68 -0.42
CA ALA A 106 7.33 -14.90 0.04
C ALA A 106 6.68 -15.45 1.32
N SER A 107 6.15 -14.57 2.18
CA SER A 107 5.53 -14.97 3.44
C SER A 107 4.22 -15.73 3.19
N THR A 108 3.90 -16.68 4.08
CA THR A 108 2.71 -17.52 3.97
C THR A 108 1.96 -17.64 5.28
N GLY A 109 0.62 -17.67 5.19
CA GLY A 109 -0.27 -17.87 6.33
C GLY A 109 -0.87 -19.28 6.40
N SER A 110 -1.73 -19.50 7.40
CA SER A 110 -2.47 -20.76 7.57
C SER A 110 -3.82 -20.51 8.24
N VAL A 111 -4.80 -21.35 7.92
CA VAL A 111 -6.12 -21.33 8.57
C VAL A 111 -6.57 -22.76 8.86
N HIS A 112 -7.03 -23.01 10.08
CA HIS A 112 -7.48 -24.34 10.53
C HIS A 112 -8.75 -24.26 11.39
N ILE A 113 -9.63 -25.24 11.25
CA ILE A 113 -10.79 -25.40 12.14
C ILE A 113 -10.31 -25.70 13.57
N THR A 114 -11.01 -25.17 14.57
CA THR A 114 -10.71 -25.44 16.00
C THR A 114 -11.66 -26.47 16.60
N LYS A 115 -12.82 -26.67 15.98
CA LYS A 115 -13.86 -27.64 16.37
C LYS A 115 -14.31 -28.39 15.13
N ALA A 116 -14.51 -29.71 15.27
CA ALA A 116 -14.82 -30.58 14.13
C ALA A 116 -16.25 -30.39 13.58
N LEU A 117 -17.22 -30.12 14.47
CA LEU A 117 -18.65 -30.15 14.13
C LEU A 117 -19.38 -28.82 14.33
N ASP A 118 -18.71 -27.81 14.88
CA ASP A 118 -19.31 -26.50 15.09
C ASP A 118 -18.85 -25.55 13.96
N PRO A 119 -19.72 -25.23 12.98
CA PRO A 119 -19.37 -24.36 11.87
C PRO A 119 -19.25 -22.88 12.28
N TYR A 120 -19.66 -22.50 13.50
CA TYR A 120 -19.56 -21.14 14.01
C TYR A 120 -18.36 -20.94 14.94
N ALA A 121 -17.62 -22.01 15.25
CA ALA A 121 -16.42 -21.91 16.06
C ALA A 121 -15.36 -21.04 15.37
N PRO A 122 -14.69 -20.12 16.10
CA PRO A 122 -13.61 -19.32 15.55
C PRO A 122 -12.50 -20.19 14.94
N LEU A 123 -11.98 -19.78 13.78
CA LEU A 123 -10.87 -20.45 13.14
C LEU A 123 -9.55 -20.10 13.83
N ASN A 124 -8.61 -21.05 13.85
CA ASN A 124 -7.21 -20.74 14.13
C ASN A 124 -6.61 -20.14 12.86
N PHE A 125 -6.48 -18.81 12.85
CA PHE A 125 -6.01 -18.05 11.70
C PHE A 125 -4.66 -17.39 11.99
N ARG A 126 -3.67 -17.67 11.15
CA ARG A 126 -2.37 -17.01 11.11
C ARG A 126 -2.20 -16.34 9.75
N HIS A 127 -2.11 -15.01 9.75
CA HIS A 127 -1.98 -14.23 8.51
C HIS A 127 -0.60 -14.40 7.84
N GLY A 128 0.47 -14.54 8.63
CA GLY A 128 1.83 -14.77 8.12
C GLY A 128 2.45 -13.56 7.40
N TYR A 129 1.87 -12.36 7.51
CA TYR A 129 2.38 -11.18 6.82
C TYR A 129 3.75 -10.77 7.34
N LEU A 130 4.67 -10.48 6.41
CA LEU A 130 6.01 -9.97 6.68
C LEU A 130 6.87 -10.89 7.57
N GLU A 131 6.58 -12.18 7.61
CA GLU A 131 7.45 -13.15 8.31
C GLU A 131 8.75 -13.40 7.53
N GLU A 132 8.76 -13.18 6.22
CA GLU A 132 9.95 -13.23 5.36
C GLU A 132 10.54 -11.82 5.15
N GLU A 133 11.84 -11.65 5.42
CA GLU A 133 12.52 -10.36 5.28
C GLU A 133 12.58 -9.83 3.83
N ALA A 134 12.42 -10.71 2.84
CA ALA A 134 12.31 -10.30 1.45
C ALA A 134 11.09 -9.39 1.22
N ASP A 135 9.95 -9.71 1.83
CA ASP A 135 8.71 -8.92 1.68
C ASP A 135 8.84 -7.54 2.33
N VAL A 136 9.57 -7.47 3.44
CA VAL A 136 9.83 -6.22 4.17
C VAL A 136 10.70 -5.30 3.33
N ALA A 137 11.75 -5.84 2.70
CA ALA A 137 12.60 -5.10 1.78
C ALA A 137 11.81 -4.59 0.54
N GLU A 138 10.89 -5.39 -0.01
CA GLU A 138 10.00 -4.95 -1.10
C GLU A 138 9.15 -3.75 -0.69
N PHE A 139 8.51 -3.81 0.48
CA PHE A 139 7.71 -2.71 1.00
C PHE A 139 8.53 -1.44 1.28
N ARG A 140 9.73 -1.59 1.83
CA ARG A 140 10.65 -0.47 2.06
C ARG A 140 11.04 0.23 0.76
N TRP A 141 11.41 -0.54 -0.26
CA TRP A 141 11.75 0.00 -1.58
C TRP A 141 10.58 0.75 -2.21
N VAL A 142 9.39 0.12 -2.24
CA VAL A 142 8.25 0.74 -2.94
C VAL A 142 7.73 1.98 -2.21
N TYR A 143 7.81 2.02 -0.87
CA TYR A 143 7.52 3.23 -0.10
C TYR A 143 8.38 4.41 -0.56
N LYS A 144 9.71 4.23 -0.63
CA LYS A 144 10.64 5.27 -1.08
C LYS A 144 10.35 5.68 -2.53
N HIS A 145 10.17 4.71 -3.41
CA HIS A 145 9.93 4.94 -4.83
C HIS A 145 8.64 5.75 -5.08
N LEU A 146 7.53 5.34 -4.45
CA LEU A 146 6.24 5.98 -4.61
C LEU A 146 6.17 7.33 -3.90
N ARG A 147 6.89 7.52 -2.79
CA ARG A 147 7.01 8.82 -2.13
C ARG A 147 7.69 9.85 -3.04
N GLU A 148 8.70 9.46 -3.81
CA GLU A 148 9.33 10.34 -4.81
C GLU A 148 8.38 10.71 -5.95
N ILE A 149 7.53 9.79 -6.39
CA ILE A 149 6.47 10.06 -7.39
C ILE A 149 5.46 11.05 -6.80
N ALA A 150 4.94 10.76 -5.60
CA ALA A 150 3.95 11.60 -4.93
C ALA A 150 4.46 13.03 -4.73
N ARG A 151 5.70 13.21 -4.30
CA ARG A 151 6.34 14.53 -4.09
C ARG A 151 6.43 15.38 -5.37
N ARG A 152 6.48 14.75 -6.55
CA ARG A 152 6.56 15.42 -7.86
C ARG A 152 5.19 15.64 -8.51
N MET A 153 4.11 15.16 -7.90
CA MET A 153 2.76 15.40 -8.42
C MET A 153 2.36 16.87 -8.20
N PRO A 154 1.71 17.54 -9.18
CA PRO A 154 1.26 18.93 -9.03
C PRO A 154 0.33 19.19 -7.83
N LEU A 155 -0.33 18.13 -7.36
CA LEU A 155 -1.28 18.12 -6.25
C LEU A 155 -0.59 18.06 -4.88
N TYR A 156 0.71 17.75 -4.82
CA TYR A 156 1.43 17.53 -3.58
C TYR A 156 1.51 18.80 -2.72
N ARG A 157 1.08 18.69 -1.47
CA ARG A 157 1.09 19.76 -0.46
C ARG A 157 1.69 19.27 0.87
N GLY A 158 2.65 18.36 0.77
CA GLY A 158 3.25 17.73 1.94
C GLY A 158 2.61 16.43 2.33
N GLU A 159 3.01 15.96 3.49
CA GLU A 159 2.72 14.62 3.99
C GLU A 159 2.07 14.73 5.36
N LEU A 160 1.14 13.81 5.65
CA LEU A 160 0.53 13.68 6.97
C LEU A 160 1.45 12.82 7.85
N PRO A 161 2.13 13.37 8.86
CA PRO A 161 3.10 12.62 9.65
C PRO A 161 2.49 11.39 10.36
N GLU A 162 1.21 11.46 10.73
CA GLU A 162 0.50 10.37 11.41
C GLU A 162 0.27 9.15 10.52
N TRP A 163 0.36 9.34 9.20
CA TRP A 163 0.16 8.33 8.16
C TRP A 163 1.46 7.91 7.47
N HIS A 164 2.61 8.34 8.01
CA HIS A 164 3.94 8.04 7.51
C HIS A 164 4.79 7.34 8.60
N PRO A 165 5.92 6.71 8.22
CA PRO A 165 6.90 6.22 9.19
C PRO A 165 7.34 7.32 10.16
N THR A 166 7.56 6.93 11.41
CA THR A 166 8.10 7.84 12.43
C THR A 166 9.61 7.93 12.28
N PHE A 167 10.06 8.81 11.38
CA PHE A 167 11.49 9.02 11.14
C PHE A 167 12.20 9.63 12.36
N PRO A 168 13.50 9.35 12.56
CA PRO A 168 14.31 9.96 13.61
C PRO A 168 14.28 11.49 13.56
N VAL A 169 14.38 12.12 14.73
CA VAL A 169 14.45 13.59 14.85
C VAL A 169 15.66 14.12 14.07
N GLY A 170 15.42 15.07 13.18
CA GLY A 170 16.46 15.66 12.33
C GLY A 170 16.77 14.88 11.05
N SER A 171 16.09 13.77 10.78
CA SER A 171 16.21 13.05 9.51
C SER A 171 15.79 13.93 8.32
N ASP A 172 16.58 13.89 7.24
CA ASP A 172 16.23 14.54 5.98
C ASP A 172 14.98 13.92 5.33
N ALA A 173 14.72 12.64 5.62
CA ALA A 173 13.55 11.88 5.19
C ALA A 173 12.31 12.11 6.07
N ALA A 174 12.39 12.91 7.13
CA ALA A 174 11.24 13.24 7.96
C ALA A 174 10.10 13.86 7.13
N SER A 175 8.86 13.51 7.48
CA SER A 175 7.68 14.08 6.83
C SER A 175 7.56 15.57 7.09
N LYS A 176 7.33 16.33 6.03
CA LYS A 176 7.32 17.79 6.03
C LYS A 176 6.01 18.31 5.43
N ALA A 177 5.34 19.21 6.15
CA ALA A 177 4.30 20.04 5.56
C ALA A 177 4.96 21.03 4.60
N VAL A 178 4.62 20.98 3.32
CA VAL A 178 5.18 21.87 2.29
C VAL A 178 4.07 22.32 1.35
N ASN A 179 4.09 23.58 0.90
CA ASN A 179 2.99 24.10 0.08
C ASN A 179 3.19 23.95 -1.43
N THR A 180 4.30 23.35 -1.86
CA THR A 180 4.64 23.21 -3.28
C THR A 180 5.19 21.81 -3.61
N PRO A 181 4.87 21.28 -4.81
CA PRO A 181 5.53 20.09 -5.35
C PRO A 181 7.05 20.26 -5.46
N VAL A 182 7.74 19.13 -5.42
CA VAL A 182 9.18 19.05 -5.68
C VAL A 182 9.40 18.98 -7.20
N GLY A 183 10.39 19.72 -7.71
CA GLY A 183 10.74 19.71 -9.13
C GLY A 183 11.15 18.30 -9.61
N ILE A 184 10.87 17.99 -10.87
CA ILE A 184 11.15 16.66 -11.44
C ILE A 184 12.65 16.29 -11.34
N ASP A 185 13.52 17.27 -11.58
CA ASP A 185 14.99 17.15 -11.56
C ASP A 185 15.60 17.36 -10.17
N ALA A 186 14.78 17.59 -9.14
CA ALA A 186 15.30 17.75 -7.79
C ALA A 186 15.88 16.42 -7.28
N PRO A 187 16.94 16.47 -6.44
CA PRO A 187 17.51 15.28 -5.82
C PRO A 187 16.46 14.44 -5.07
N LYS A 188 16.63 13.12 -5.09
CA LYS A 188 15.82 12.19 -4.29
C LYS A 188 16.12 12.38 -2.79
N LEU A 189 15.16 12.03 -1.94
CA LEU A 189 15.39 11.92 -0.51
C LEU A 189 16.50 10.90 -0.21
N VAL A 190 17.35 11.24 0.76
CA VAL A 190 18.38 10.35 1.29
C VAL A 190 17.82 9.72 2.57
N TYR A 191 18.02 8.41 2.70
CA TYR A 191 17.54 7.62 3.84
C TYR A 191 18.74 6.99 4.54
N THR A 192 18.78 7.10 5.87
CA THR A 192 19.76 6.40 6.71
C THR A 192 19.28 4.99 7.06
N ALA A 193 20.11 4.21 7.74
CA ALA A 193 19.71 2.90 8.24
C ALA A 193 18.58 2.99 9.29
N GLU A 194 18.57 4.07 10.08
CA GLU A 194 17.52 4.35 11.06
C GLU A 194 16.20 4.74 10.39
N ASP A 195 16.25 5.47 9.27
CA ASP A 195 15.06 5.73 8.46
C ASP A 195 14.49 4.43 7.86
N ASP A 196 15.36 3.54 7.41
CA ASP A 196 14.98 2.24 6.87
C ASP A 196 14.31 1.36 7.93
N ALA A 197 14.86 1.34 9.14
CA ALA A 197 14.24 0.67 10.27
C ALA A 197 12.86 1.26 10.62
N ALA A 198 12.70 2.59 10.55
CA ALA A 198 11.41 3.24 10.77
C ALA A 198 10.37 2.86 9.69
N ILE A 199 10.79 2.73 8.42
CA ILE A 199 9.92 2.28 7.33
C ILE A 199 9.49 0.83 7.55
N ASP A 200 10.42 -0.05 7.95
CA ASP A 200 10.12 -1.45 8.23
C ASP A 200 9.12 -1.58 9.39
N GLU A 201 9.39 -0.87 10.48
CA GLU A 201 8.51 -0.84 11.65
C GLU A 201 7.11 -0.34 11.30
N PHE A 202 7.02 0.71 10.48
CA PHE A 202 5.74 1.23 10.00
C PHE A 202 4.92 0.15 9.28
N HIS A 203 5.52 -0.61 8.37
CA HIS A 203 4.81 -1.67 7.64
C HIS A 203 4.42 -2.83 8.57
N ARG A 204 5.27 -3.22 9.52
CA ARG A 204 4.99 -4.29 10.48
C ARG A 204 3.85 -3.95 11.44
N ASN A 205 3.76 -2.71 11.86
CA ASN A 205 2.82 -2.30 12.92
C ASN A 205 1.51 -1.70 12.39
N ARG A 206 1.53 -1.04 11.22
CA ARG A 206 0.39 -0.23 10.74
C ARG A 206 0.15 -0.31 9.23
N GLY A 207 1.21 -0.48 8.44
CA GLY A 207 1.18 -0.28 6.99
C GLY A 207 0.68 -1.45 6.16
N VAL A 208 0.51 -2.65 6.73
CA VAL A 208 0.07 -3.84 5.98
C VAL A 208 -1.31 -4.30 6.40
N VAL A 209 -2.21 -4.32 5.42
CA VAL A 209 -3.55 -4.89 5.51
C VAL A 209 -3.80 -5.82 4.32
N SER A 210 -4.78 -6.72 4.45
CA SER A 210 -5.17 -7.58 3.32
C SER A 210 -5.76 -6.74 2.18
N PHE A 211 -5.32 -7.01 0.94
CA PHE A 211 -6.00 -6.54 -0.27
C PHE A 211 -7.18 -7.45 -0.71
N SER A 212 -7.56 -8.42 0.13
CA SER A 212 -8.62 -9.41 -0.15
C SER A 212 -8.34 -10.34 -1.35
N PHE A 213 -7.06 -10.56 -1.68
CA PHE A 213 -6.61 -11.53 -2.69
C PHE A 213 -6.20 -12.88 -2.08
N THR A 214 -6.93 -13.35 -1.06
CA THR A 214 -6.60 -14.60 -0.35
C THR A 214 -6.72 -15.82 -1.27
N MET A 215 -5.63 -16.57 -1.44
CA MET A 215 -5.56 -17.77 -2.27
C MET A 215 -4.69 -18.85 -1.60
N GLY A 216 -4.72 -20.08 -2.12
CA GLY A 216 -3.72 -21.10 -1.82
C GLY A 216 -3.95 -21.95 -0.56
N VAL A 217 -5.12 -21.84 0.08
CA VAL A 217 -5.49 -22.68 1.24
C VAL A 217 -5.72 -24.15 0.87
N ALA A 218 -5.96 -24.46 -0.41
CA ALA A 218 -6.05 -25.80 -0.96
C ALA A 218 -5.37 -25.83 -2.34
N ASN A 219 -4.06 -26.08 -2.37
CA ASN A 219 -3.29 -26.12 -3.61
C ASN A 219 -3.42 -27.48 -4.30
N TYR A 220 -3.57 -27.46 -5.63
CA TYR A 220 -3.49 -28.66 -6.45
C TYR A 220 -2.05 -29.21 -6.42
N LYS A 221 -1.83 -30.34 -5.77
CA LYS A 221 -0.63 -31.16 -6.01
C LYS A 221 -0.91 -32.06 -7.22
N LEU A 222 -0.43 -31.67 -8.39
CA LEU A 222 -0.26 -32.59 -9.51
C LEU A 222 0.86 -33.57 -9.12
N VAL A 223 0.49 -34.73 -8.59
CA VAL A 223 1.41 -35.84 -8.42
C VAL A 223 1.63 -36.44 -9.80
N LEU A 224 2.71 -36.03 -10.46
CA LEU A 224 3.23 -36.75 -11.62
C LEU A 224 3.74 -38.10 -11.09
N TRP A 225 2.96 -39.15 -11.33
CA TRP A 225 3.45 -40.52 -11.20
C TRP A 225 4.46 -40.74 -12.32
N ALA A 226 5.71 -41.02 -11.94
CA ALA A 226 6.74 -41.58 -12.82
C ALA A 226 6.61 -43.10 -12.84
#